data_AF-A0A0P7Y9J1-F1
#
_entry.id   AF-A0A0P7Y9J1-F1
#
_cell.length_a   1.000
_cell.length_b   1.000
_cell.length_c   1.000
_cell.angle_alpha   90.00
_cell.angle_beta   90.00
_cell.angle_gamma   90.00
#
_symmetry.space_group_name_H-M   'P 1'
#
loop_
_entity.id
_entity.type
_entity.pdbx_description
1 polymer ?
#
loop_
_entity_poly.entity_id
_entity_poly.type
_entity_poly.pdbx_seq_one_letter_code
_entity_poly.pdbx_strand_id
1 'polypeptide(L)'
;MAVTYKPQLNYTDFKDLTEQIHFHSTEGKIWFGEQRMLLMNLTSLGAFRREIVNSMGIERAKGFFLRLGYLSGLKDAELARKLRPHCNELDIFLAGPQLHALKGMVKVVPLEIDLDQETGEFYGRFEWIDSWEVEICKTELGQMDEPACWVLLGYACAYTSSFMGREIIFREVSCRGCGDEQCVIEGKPAEEWPDAKEFSRYFKADPIIEELYDLQEQLNSLRSTLQRQQGQYYGIGQSSSYNKVCKMIDKAAQGKVSVLLLGETGVGKEVIAKSVHLRSERADGPFIAVNCAAIPPDLIEAELFGVEKGAYTGANQSREGRFERANGGSIFLDEVVELTPRAQATLLRVLQEGELERVGDNRTRKVNVRVIAATNESLEHAVEAGRFRADLFYRLNVFPVQIPPLRERLEDLPLLAKHFLEKFHAQYEKRTLGLSDKALELCLGYRWPGNIRELENVIERGVILTDNNESISQDALFVTPPTSPAQSVEHIDEEGNMRPGHAGSVASGWSEHILTNGISLDEVEETLMKLAMDQTNQNVSKAARILGLTRPALAYRLKKSGLLTES
;
A
#
# COMPACT_ATOMS: atom_id res chain seq x y z
N MET A 1 18.13 -55.11 -2.88
CA MET A 1 18.76 -55.87 -1.76
C MET A 1 19.27 -54.81 -0.81
N ALA A 2 18.60 -54.60 0.33
CA ALA A 2 19.02 -53.58 1.31
C ALA A 2 20.46 -53.86 1.75
N VAL A 3 21.36 -52.90 1.52
CA VAL A 3 22.78 -53.04 1.86
C VAL A 3 22.95 -52.55 3.30
N THR A 4 22.71 -53.42 4.27
CA THR A 4 22.96 -53.11 5.68
C THR A 4 24.47 -53.11 5.94
N TYR A 5 25.11 -51.94 5.92
CA TYR A 5 26.55 -51.80 6.12
C TYR A 5 26.88 -51.43 7.57
N LYS A 6 27.65 -52.26 8.28
CA LYS A 6 28.29 -51.92 9.58
C LYS A 6 29.76 -51.53 9.33
N PRO A 7 30.23 -50.31 9.68
CA PRO A 7 31.43 -49.80 9.04
C PRO A 7 32.74 -50.11 9.77
N GLN A 8 33.66 -50.73 9.03
CA GLN A 8 35.02 -50.19 8.88
C GLN A 8 35.07 -49.47 7.52
N LEU A 9 34.45 -48.29 7.42
CA LEU A 9 34.51 -47.44 6.24
C LEU A 9 35.92 -46.83 6.15
N ASN A 10 36.76 -47.36 5.27
CA ASN A 10 37.89 -46.60 4.76
C ASN A 10 37.34 -45.63 3.72
N TYR A 11 37.34 -44.33 4.04
CA TYR A 11 37.03 -43.28 3.06
C TYR A 11 37.85 -43.51 1.78
N THR A 12 37.20 -43.43 0.61
CA THR A 12 37.88 -43.30 -0.68
C THR A 12 38.83 -42.09 -0.66
N ASP A 13 39.93 -42.16 -1.43
CA ASP A 13 40.98 -41.13 -1.45
C ASP A 13 40.37 -39.74 -1.70
N PHE A 14 40.64 -38.78 -0.80
CA PHE A 14 40.13 -37.40 -0.84
C PHE A 14 40.69 -36.57 -2.00
N LYS A 15 41.64 -37.15 -2.74
CA LYS A 15 42.44 -36.45 -3.74
C LYS A 15 41.59 -35.76 -4.80
N ASP A 16 40.56 -36.42 -5.32
CA ASP A 16 39.67 -35.89 -6.36
C ASP A 16 38.93 -34.61 -5.93
N LEU A 17 38.49 -34.53 -4.67
CA LEU A 17 37.85 -33.36 -4.08
C LEU A 17 38.87 -32.26 -3.77
N THR A 18 40.04 -32.60 -3.21
CA THR A 18 41.06 -31.60 -2.87
C THR A 18 41.65 -30.91 -4.10
N GLU A 19 41.77 -31.62 -5.23
CA GLU A 19 42.26 -31.06 -6.50
C GLU A 19 41.32 -30.00 -7.09
N GLN A 20 40.06 -29.93 -6.64
CA GLN A 20 39.12 -28.89 -7.06
C GLN A 20 39.37 -27.54 -6.37
N ILE A 21 40.21 -27.48 -5.33
CA ILE A 21 40.51 -26.22 -4.64
C ILE A 21 41.65 -25.51 -5.37
N HIS A 22 41.37 -24.32 -5.89
CA HIS A 22 42.35 -23.49 -6.60
C HIS A 22 42.52 -22.13 -5.91
N PHE A 23 43.77 -21.80 -5.57
CA PHE A 23 44.15 -20.52 -4.97
C PHE A 23 44.80 -19.61 -6.03
N HIS A 24 44.09 -18.57 -6.42
CA HIS A 24 44.57 -17.49 -7.30
C HIS A 24 44.91 -16.26 -6.45
N SER A 25 46.00 -16.36 -5.68
CA SER A 25 46.38 -15.34 -4.70
C SER A 25 46.67 -13.97 -5.31
N THR A 26 47.16 -13.91 -6.55
CA THR A 26 47.40 -12.65 -7.29
C THR A 26 46.12 -11.89 -7.61
N GLU A 27 44.98 -12.59 -7.73
CA GLU A 27 43.66 -12.00 -7.94
C GLU A 27 42.85 -11.87 -6.64
N GLY A 28 43.40 -12.34 -5.51
CA GLY A 28 42.67 -12.43 -4.24
C GLY A 28 41.50 -13.43 -4.29
N LYS A 29 41.62 -14.51 -5.08
CA LYS A 29 40.54 -15.49 -5.26
C LYS A 29 40.89 -16.90 -4.83
N ILE A 30 39.95 -17.55 -4.14
CA ILE A 30 39.87 -18.98 -3.85
C ILE A 30 38.66 -19.52 -4.62
N TRP A 31 38.85 -20.65 -5.28
CA TRP A 31 37.83 -21.35 -6.04
C TRP A 31 37.73 -22.80 -5.58
N PHE A 32 36.53 -23.35 -5.67
CA PHE A 32 36.25 -24.76 -5.46
C PHE A 32 35.39 -25.26 -6.63
N GLY A 33 36.02 -25.96 -7.58
CA GLY A 33 35.44 -26.14 -8.91
C GLY A 33 35.11 -24.78 -9.53
N GLU A 34 33.86 -24.59 -9.96
CA GLU A 34 33.36 -23.32 -10.52
C GLU A 34 32.83 -22.34 -9.45
N GLN A 35 32.92 -22.67 -8.17
CA GLN A 35 32.36 -21.87 -7.08
C GLN A 35 33.41 -20.96 -6.45
N ARG A 36 33.09 -19.68 -6.30
CA ARG A 36 33.93 -18.72 -5.61
C ARG A 36 33.83 -18.95 -4.10
N MET A 37 34.98 -19.16 -3.45
CA MET A 37 35.06 -19.40 -2.00
C MET A 37 35.69 -18.22 -1.26
N LEU A 38 35.35 -18.12 0.03
CA LEU A 38 35.95 -17.21 0.99
C LEU A 38 36.40 -18.00 2.22
N LEU A 39 37.59 -17.71 2.73
CA LEU A 39 38.09 -18.27 3.98
C LEU A 39 37.84 -17.24 5.08
N MET A 40 37.05 -17.62 6.09
CA MET A 40 36.70 -16.76 7.23
C MET A 40 37.20 -17.37 8.53
N ASN A 41 37.59 -16.52 9.48
CA ASN A 41 37.97 -16.97 10.82
C ASN A 41 36.72 -17.38 11.62
N LEU A 42 36.82 -18.49 12.36
CA LEU A 42 35.79 -19.00 13.26
C LEU A 42 35.32 -17.96 14.29
N THR A 43 36.23 -17.18 14.87
CA THR A 43 35.87 -16.13 15.85
C THR A 43 34.94 -15.07 15.24
N SER A 44 35.16 -14.70 13.98
CA SER A 44 34.31 -13.74 13.28
C SER A 44 32.93 -14.32 12.98
N LEU A 45 32.87 -15.60 12.59
CA LEU A 45 31.59 -16.31 12.42
C LEU A 45 30.85 -16.46 13.75
N GLY A 46 31.57 -16.63 14.86
CA GLY A 46 30.98 -16.71 16.19
C GLY A 46 30.34 -15.41 16.63
N ALA A 47 31.07 -14.30 16.49
CA ALA A 47 30.52 -12.96 16.73
C ALA A 47 29.30 -12.69 15.82
N PHE A 48 29.39 -13.05 14.53
CA PHE A 48 28.27 -12.90 13.59
C PHE A 48 27.03 -13.69 14.04
N ARG A 49 27.21 -14.95 14.45
CA ARG A 49 26.12 -15.78 14.97
C ARG A 49 25.48 -15.17 16.21
N ARG A 50 26.28 -14.66 17.15
CA ARG A 50 25.79 -13.99 18.35
C ARG A 50 24.96 -12.73 18.03
N GLU A 51 25.45 -11.88 17.13
CA GLU A 51 24.71 -10.68 16.70
C GLU A 51 23.37 -11.02 16.05
N ILE A 52 23.34 -12.06 15.21
CA ILE A 52 22.10 -12.55 14.59
C ILE A 52 21.13 -13.07 15.66
N VAL A 53 21.59 -13.92 16.58
CA VAL A 53 20.73 -14.43 17.67
C VAL A 53 20.20 -13.30 18.55
N ASN A 54 21.02 -12.31 18.89
CA ASN A 54 20.63 -11.16 19.71
C ASN A 54 19.61 -10.24 19.00
N SER A 55 19.67 -10.13 17.67
CA SER A 55 18.81 -9.22 16.90
C SER A 55 17.46 -9.81 16.52
N MET A 56 17.38 -11.10 16.18
CA MET A 56 16.12 -11.74 15.72
C MET A 56 15.62 -12.89 16.60
N GLY A 57 16.33 -13.24 17.68
CA GLY A 57 15.99 -14.36 18.55
C GLY A 57 16.43 -15.72 17.99
N ILE A 58 16.43 -16.74 18.85
CA ILE A 58 16.97 -18.08 18.56
C ILE A 58 16.21 -18.76 17.40
N GLU A 59 14.88 -18.78 17.44
CA GLU A 59 14.06 -19.48 16.43
C GLU A 59 14.27 -18.96 15.00
N ARG A 60 14.32 -17.63 14.84
CA ARG A 60 14.53 -17.01 13.53
C ARG A 60 15.97 -17.14 13.08
N ALA A 61 16.93 -17.01 13.99
CA ALA A 61 18.34 -17.25 13.70
C ALA A 61 18.58 -18.70 13.25
N LYS A 62 17.97 -19.68 13.93
CA LYS A 62 17.98 -21.10 13.59
C LYS A 62 17.47 -21.33 12.17
N GLY A 63 16.30 -20.78 11.83
CA GLY A 63 15.78 -20.83 10.46
C GLY A 63 16.71 -20.19 9.42
N PHE A 64 17.29 -19.03 9.74
CA PHE A 64 18.24 -18.35 8.86
C PHE A 64 19.49 -19.22 8.58
N PHE A 65 20.09 -19.79 9.61
CA PHE A 65 21.29 -20.64 9.48
C PHE A 65 20.97 -22.00 8.83
N LEU A 66 19.80 -22.60 9.11
CA LEU A 66 19.32 -23.79 8.41
C LEU A 66 19.21 -23.53 6.90
N ARG A 67 18.62 -22.41 6.48
CA ARG A 67 18.51 -22.04 5.05
C ARG A 67 19.88 -21.77 4.41
N LEU A 68 20.80 -21.14 5.15
CA LEU A 68 22.17 -20.93 4.68
C LEU A 68 22.88 -22.26 4.39
N GLY A 69 22.78 -23.21 5.33
CA GLY A 69 23.28 -24.57 5.15
C GLY A 69 22.60 -25.29 4.00
N TYR A 70 21.29 -25.17 3.88
CA TYR A 70 20.49 -25.79 2.82
C TYR A 70 20.95 -25.36 1.42
N LEU A 71 21.17 -24.05 1.21
CA LEU A 71 21.70 -23.53 -0.06
C LEU A 71 23.10 -24.07 -0.37
N SER A 72 23.97 -24.17 0.64
CA SER A 72 25.30 -24.76 0.45
C SER A 72 25.22 -26.25 0.11
N GLY A 73 24.32 -27.00 0.74
CA GLY A 73 24.15 -28.44 0.50
C GLY A 73 23.64 -28.74 -0.91
N LEU A 74 22.73 -27.92 -1.44
CA LEU A 74 22.27 -28.03 -2.83
C LEU A 74 23.40 -27.84 -3.84
N LYS A 75 24.25 -26.83 -3.61
CA LYS A 75 25.38 -26.50 -4.48
C LYS A 75 26.47 -27.58 -4.47
N ASP A 76 26.72 -28.17 -3.31
CA ASP A 76 27.68 -29.26 -3.18
C ASP A 76 27.14 -30.58 -3.74
N ALA A 77 25.85 -30.86 -3.62
CA ALA A 77 25.24 -32.05 -4.22
C ALA A 77 25.31 -32.03 -5.75
N GLU A 78 25.18 -30.84 -6.37
CA GLU A 78 25.39 -30.68 -7.81
C GLU A 78 26.84 -31.00 -8.21
N LEU A 79 27.81 -30.53 -7.42
CA LEU A 79 29.22 -30.77 -7.66
C LEU A 79 29.60 -32.25 -7.47
N ALA A 80 29.13 -32.88 -6.39
CA ALA A 80 29.40 -34.29 -6.09
C ALA A 80 29.00 -35.23 -7.23
N ARG A 81 27.83 -34.99 -7.85
CA ARG A 81 27.37 -35.77 -9.01
C ARG A 81 28.26 -35.60 -10.24
N LYS A 82 28.83 -34.41 -10.45
CA LYS A 82 29.73 -34.13 -11.59
C LYS A 82 31.11 -34.77 -11.42
N LEU A 83 31.61 -34.86 -10.19
CA LEU A 83 32.97 -35.34 -9.90
C LEU A 83 33.09 -36.87 -9.90
N ARG A 84 32.01 -37.59 -9.54
CA ARG A 84 32.03 -39.07 -9.43
C ARG A 84 30.94 -39.78 -10.24
N PRO A 85 30.79 -39.51 -11.56
CA PRO A 85 29.67 -40.04 -12.36
C PRO A 85 29.69 -41.56 -12.57
N HIS A 86 30.80 -42.24 -12.24
CA HIS A 86 30.99 -43.68 -12.44
C HIS A 86 31.19 -44.47 -11.14
N CYS A 87 31.05 -43.82 -9.97
CA CYS A 87 31.15 -44.47 -8.68
C CYS A 87 29.81 -45.12 -8.28
N ASN A 88 29.83 -46.01 -7.27
CA ASN A 88 28.60 -46.55 -6.72
C ASN A 88 27.82 -45.44 -5.95
N GLU A 89 26.53 -45.67 -5.72
CA GLU A 89 25.65 -44.68 -5.07
C GLU A 89 26.18 -44.22 -3.71
N LEU A 90 26.72 -45.14 -2.91
CA LEU A 90 27.29 -44.84 -1.59
C LEU A 90 28.51 -43.89 -1.68
N ASP A 91 29.41 -44.10 -2.63
CA ASP A 91 30.62 -43.30 -2.82
C ASP A 91 30.30 -41.89 -3.35
N ILE A 92 29.23 -41.75 -4.13
CA ILE A 92 28.72 -40.45 -4.57
C ILE A 92 28.03 -39.74 -3.39
N PHE A 93 27.24 -40.45 -2.60
CA PHE A 93 26.61 -39.90 -1.41
C PHE A 93 27.64 -39.40 -0.39
N LEU A 94 28.67 -40.20 -0.10
CA LEU A 94 29.72 -39.89 0.88
C LEU A 94 30.59 -38.69 0.48
N ALA A 95 30.54 -38.23 -0.77
CA ALA A 95 31.18 -36.98 -1.16
C ALA A 95 30.67 -35.78 -0.33
N GLY A 96 29.39 -35.74 0.06
CA GLY A 96 28.84 -34.66 0.90
C GLY A 96 29.50 -34.57 2.28
N PRO A 97 29.49 -35.65 3.08
CA PRO A 97 30.26 -35.75 4.31
C PRO A 97 31.75 -35.42 4.15
N GLN A 98 32.37 -35.86 3.05
CA GLN A 98 33.77 -35.53 2.75
C GLN A 98 33.97 -34.03 2.46
N LEU A 99 33.05 -33.38 1.74
CA LEU A 99 33.05 -31.94 1.48
C LEU A 99 32.87 -31.13 2.77
N HIS A 100 32.02 -31.60 3.68
CA HIS A 100 31.87 -31.03 5.03
C HIS A 100 33.18 -31.03 5.82
N ALA A 101 33.89 -32.16 5.80
CA ALA A 101 35.20 -32.28 6.44
C ALA A 101 36.27 -31.43 5.74
N LEU A 102 36.30 -31.45 4.41
CA LEU A 102 37.26 -30.69 3.60
C LEU A 102 37.12 -29.17 3.81
N LYS A 103 35.90 -28.68 3.98
CA LYS A 103 35.61 -27.26 4.29
C LYS A 103 35.90 -26.89 5.75
N GLY A 104 36.35 -27.84 6.57
CA GLY A 104 36.64 -27.62 7.99
C GLY A 104 35.39 -27.38 8.84
N MET A 105 34.21 -27.84 8.39
CA MET A 105 32.98 -27.63 9.13
C MET A 105 32.79 -28.67 10.24
N VAL A 106 32.94 -29.95 9.91
CA VAL A 106 32.74 -31.05 10.85
C VAL A 106 33.40 -32.32 10.32
N LYS A 107 33.95 -33.14 11.21
CA LYS A 107 34.34 -34.51 10.87
C LYS A 107 33.11 -35.41 11.01
N VAL A 108 32.64 -35.93 9.89
CA VAL A 108 31.49 -36.85 9.85
C VAL A 108 31.97 -38.28 10.05
N VAL A 109 31.26 -39.06 10.84
CA VAL A 109 31.47 -40.51 10.99
C VAL A 109 30.12 -41.21 10.79
N PRO A 110 29.91 -41.93 9.68
CA PRO A 110 28.71 -42.72 9.50
C PRO A 110 28.66 -43.85 10.53
N LEU A 111 27.55 -43.95 11.25
CA LEU A 111 27.28 -45.03 12.19
C LEU A 111 26.44 -46.12 11.52
N GLU A 112 25.43 -45.70 10.75
CA GLU A 112 24.51 -46.56 10.01
C GLU A 112 24.03 -45.82 8.75
N ILE A 113 24.01 -46.49 7.61
CA ILE A 113 23.47 -45.95 6.36
C ILE A 113 22.72 -47.07 5.65
N ASP A 114 21.48 -46.80 5.27
CA ASP A 114 20.70 -47.56 4.30
C ASP A 114 20.18 -46.57 3.25
N LEU A 115 20.49 -46.82 1.99
CA LEU A 115 20.10 -45.92 0.89
C LEU A 115 19.81 -46.74 -0.35
N ASP A 116 18.69 -46.42 -0.99
CA ASP A 116 18.28 -47.01 -2.26
C ASP A 116 17.57 -45.92 -3.08
N GLN A 117 18.24 -45.41 -4.12
CA GLN A 117 17.68 -44.34 -4.95
C GLN A 117 16.48 -44.77 -5.78
N GLU A 118 16.40 -46.05 -6.18
CA GLU A 118 15.31 -46.55 -7.03
C GLU A 118 14.00 -46.65 -6.26
N THR A 119 14.06 -47.13 -5.03
CA THR A 119 12.89 -47.25 -4.13
C THR A 119 12.59 -45.96 -3.38
N GLY A 120 13.58 -45.08 -3.23
CA GLY A 120 13.48 -43.86 -2.44
C GLY A 120 13.47 -44.10 -0.93
N GLU A 121 13.91 -45.29 -0.48
CA GLU A 121 14.16 -45.61 0.93
C GLU A 121 15.48 -44.98 1.38
N PHE A 122 15.46 -44.36 2.56
CA PHE A 122 16.65 -43.74 3.14
C PHE A 122 16.61 -43.82 4.66
N TYR A 123 17.69 -44.32 5.24
CA TYR A 123 17.98 -44.19 6.66
C TYR A 123 19.45 -43.84 6.86
N GLY A 124 19.73 -42.82 7.66
CA GLY A 124 21.11 -42.43 7.92
C GLY A 124 21.32 -41.98 9.35
N ARG A 125 22.32 -42.52 10.01
CA ARG A 125 22.75 -42.11 11.34
C ARG A 125 24.24 -41.78 11.33
N PHE A 126 24.59 -40.57 11.76
CA PHE A 126 25.96 -40.06 11.67
C PHE A 126 26.36 -39.37 12.97
N GLU A 127 27.62 -39.53 13.35
CA GLU A 127 28.26 -38.75 14.40
C GLU A 127 29.00 -37.55 13.78
N TRP A 128 28.88 -36.41 14.45
CA TRP A 128 29.56 -35.16 14.13
C TRP A 128 30.60 -34.84 15.19
N ILE A 129 31.87 -34.94 14.80
CA ILE A 129 33.02 -34.69 15.66
C ILE A 129 33.60 -33.33 15.30
N ASP A 130 33.95 -32.55 16.32
CA ASP A 130 34.56 -31.21 16.19
C ASP A 130 33.75 -30.26 15.29
N SER A 131 32.43 -30.21 15.54
CA SER A 131 31.54 -29.23 14.91
C SER A 131 31.94 -27.81 15.28
N TRP A 132 32.23 -27.00 14.27
CA TRP A 132 32.54 -25.58 14.42
C TRP A 132 31.43 -24.79 15.13
N GLU A 133 30.17 -25.20 14.95
CA GLU A 133 29.00 -24.57 15.56
C GLU A 133 28.95 -24.79 17.07
N VAL A 134 29.35 -25.97 17.54
CA VAL A 134 29.42 -26.29 18.98
C VAL A 134 30.54 -25.52 19.65
N GLU A 135 31.70 -25.41 18.99
CA GLU A 135 32.84 -24.65 19.52
C GLU A 135 32.46 -23.19 19.77
N ILE A 136 31.78 -22.57 18.81
CA ILE A 136 31.26 -21.20 18.93
C ILE A 136 30.18 -21.09 20.00
N CYS A 137 29.20 -22.00 20.03
CA CYS A 137 28.12 -21.92 21.01
C CYS A 137 28.66 -21.91 22.43
N LYS A 138 29.65 -22.77 22.72
CA LYS A 138 30.29 -22.83 24.05
C LYS A 138 30.97 -21.52 24.45
N THR A 139 31.56 -20.79 23.49
CA THR A 139 32.29 -19.54 23.80
C THR A 139 31.39 -18.30 23.77
N GLU A 140 30.41 -18.25 22.88
CA GLU A 140 29.65 -17.02 22.58
C GLU A 140 28.22 -17.01 23.14
N LEU A 141 27.57 -18.17 23.22
CA LEU A 141 26.14 -18.30 23.57
C LEU A 141 25.90 -19.08 24.88
N GLY A 142 26.90 -19.82 25.36
CA GLY A 142 26.77 -20.71 26.51
C GLY A 142 26.18 -22.07 26.13
N GLN A 143 25.77 -22.83 27.14
CA GLN A 143 25.05 -24.09 26.94
C GLN A 143 23.63 -23.80 26.44
N MET A 144 23.24 -24.46 25.36
CA MET A 144 21.95 -24.26 24.69
C MET A 144 20.93 -25.27 25.18
N ASP A 145 19.65 -24.88 25.26
CA ASP A 145 18.55 -25.81 25.57
C ASP A 145 18.20 -26.72 24.39
N GLU A 146 18.59 -26.33 23.17
CA GLU A 146 18.33 -27.05 21.92
C GLU A 146 19.60 -27.30 21.10
N PRO A 147 19.61 -28.31 20.21
CA PRO A 147 20.77 -28.63 19.38
C PRO A 147 21.27 -27.44 18.58
N ALA A 148 22.60 -27.31 18.49
CA ALA A 148 23.27 -26.10 18.03
C ALA A 148 23.81 -26.16 16.59
N CYS A 149 23.79 -27.31 15.92
CA CYS A 149 24.43 -27.48 14.61
C CYS A 149 23.48 -27.16 13.45
N TRP A 150 23.03 -25.90 13.34
CA TRP A 150 21.95 -25.50 12.43
C TRP A 150 22.38 -25.46 10.95
N VAL A 151 23.55 -24.88 10.66
CA VAL A 151 24.09 -24.83 9.28
C VAL A 151 24.40 -26.25 8.81
N LEU A 152 25.02 -27.05 9.68
CA LEU A 152 25.36 -28.45 9.36
C LEU A 152 24.11 -29.29 9.07
N LEU A 153 23.04 -29.11 9.85
CA LEU A 153 21.78 -29.83 9.67
C LEU A 153 21.07 -29.41 8.39
N GLY A 154 21.04 -28.11 8.10
CA GLY A 154 20.47 -27.58 6.85
C GLY A 154 21.17 -28.15 5.63
N TYR A 155 22.50 -28.22 5.67
CA TYR A 155 23.29 -28.84 4.61
C TYR A 155 22.95 -30.32 4.43
N ALA A 156 22.93 -31.09 5.53
CA ALA A 156 22.65 -32.53 5.46
C ALA A 156 21.27 -32.83 4.85
N CYS A 157 20.25 -32.04 5.22
CA CYS A 157 18.91 -32.12 4.63
C CYS A 157 18.96 -31.84 3.12
N ALA A 158 19.55 -30.73 2.70
CA ALA A 158 19.60 -30.34 1.30
C ALA A 158 20.40 -31.30 0.42
N TYR A 159 21.60 -31.68 0.87
CA TYR A 159 22.49 -32.55 0.12
C TYR A 159 21.81 -33.90 -0.13
N THR A 160 21.27 -34.49 0.93
CA THR A 160 20.64 -35.81 0.87
C THR A 160 19.33 -35.77 0.10
N SER A 161 18.51 -34.71 0.28
CA SER A 161 17.28 -34.56 -0.49
C SER A 161 17.54 -34.41 -1.98
N SER A 162 18.56 -33.62 -2.33
CA SER A 162 19.02 -33.46 -3.71
C SER A 162 19.49 -34.79 -4.28
N PHE A 163 20.31 -35.54 -3.53
CA PHE A 163 20.83 -36.84 -3.94
C PHE A 163 19.73 -37.89 -4.14
N MET A 164 18.80 -38.03 -3.20
CA MET A 164 17.70 -39.02 -3.26
C MET A 164 16.56 -38.61 -4.20
N GLY A 165 16.46 -37.33 -4.59
CA GLY A 165 15.32 -36.82 -5.35
C GLY A 165 14.01 -36.77 -4.56
N ARG A 166 14.07 -36.92 -3.25
CA ARG A 166 12.95 -36.92 -2.29
C ARG A 166 13.30 -36.06 -1.09
N GLU A 167 12.31 -35.45 -0.43
CA GLU A 167 12.56 -34.63 0.76
C GLU A 167 13.03 -35.51 1.94
N ILE A 168 14.29 -35.35 2.33
CA ILE A 168 14.92 -36.02 3.47
C ILE A 168 15.18 -34.99 4.57
N ILE A 169 14.69 -35.28 5.77
CA ILE A 169 14.88 -34.44 6.96
C ILE A 169 15.83 -35.15 7.93
N PHE A 170 16.84 -34.41 8.38
CA PHE A 170 17.72 -34.81 9.46
C PHE A 170 17.34 -34.11 10.76
N ARG A 171 17.48 -34.82 11.88
CA ARG A 171 17.38 -34.30 13.24
C ARG A 171 18.66 -34.58 14.00
N GLU A 172 19.13 -33.58 14.74
CA GLU A 172 20.20 -33.78 15.72
C GLU A 172 19.58 -34.32 17.01
N VAL A 173 19.78 -35.62 17.27
CA VAL A 173 19.18 -36.34 18.39
C VAL A 173 19.98 -36.19 19.69
N SER A 174 21.26 -35.83 19.57
CA SER A 174 22.12 -35.43 20.69
C SER A 174 23.09 -34.35 20.22
N CYS A 175 23.43 -33.40 21.08
CA CYS A 175 24.31 -32.29 20.74
C CYS A 175 25.22 -31.91 21.90
N ARG A 176 26.53 -31.82 21.64
CA ARG A 176 27.53 -31.30 22.60
C ARG A 176 27.30 -29.84 22.98
N GLY A 177 26.53 -29.09 22.19
CA GLY A 177 26.08 -27.74 22.53
C GLY A 177 25.06 -27.71 23.67
N CYS A 178 24.32 -28.80 23.86
CA CYS A 178 23.35 -29.00 24.94
C CYS A 178 23.96 -29.62 26.20
N GLY A 179 25.25 -30.00 26.15
CA GLY A 179 25.93 -30.70 27.23
C GLY A 179 26.05 -32.21 27.04
N ASP A 180 25.57 -32.77 25.92
CA ASP A 180 25.72 -34.20 25.61
C ASP A 180 27.18 -34.56 25.29
N GLU A 181 27.51 -35.85 25.34
CA GLU A 181 28.86 -36.35 25.03
C GLU A 181 29.23 -36.22 23.54
N GLN A 182 28.26 -36.47 22.65
CA GLN A 182 28.45 -36.56 21.21
C GLN A 182 27.34 -35.82 20.45
N CYS A 183 27.68 -35.28 19.27
CA CYS A 183 26.68 -34.79 18.33
C CYS A 183 26.27 -35.92 17.39
N VAL A 184 25.01 -36.33 17.42
CA VAL A 184 24.50 -37.42 16.57
C VAL A 184 23.28 -36.93 15.81
N ILE A 185 23.24 -37.22 14.52
CA ILE A 185 22.08 -36.93 13.67
C ILE A 185 21.44 -38.21 13.14
N GLU A 186 20.15 -38.15 12.90
CA GLU A 186 19.34 -39.18 12.27
C GLU A 186 18.54 -38.59 11.11
N GLY A 187 18.58 -39.21 9.93
CA GLY A 187 17.92 -38.77 8.72
C GLY A 187 16.98 -39.83 8.16
N LYS A 188 15.78 -39.40 7.79
CA LYS A 188 14.70 -40.21 7.20
C LYS A 188 13.88 -39.36 6.22
N PRO A 189 13.11 -39.97 5.30
CA PRO A 189 12.12 -39.26 4.49
C PRO A 189 11.20 -38.40 5.35
N ALA A 190 10.86 -37.21 4.85
CA ALA A 190 10.04 -36.25 5.59
C ALA A 190 8.70 -36.84 6.05
N GLU A 191 8.10 -37.74 5.26
CA GLU A 191 6.81 -38.35 5.58
C GLU A 191 6.84 -39.31 6.79
N GLU A 192 8.03 -39.77 7.19
CA GLU A 192 8.22 -40.63 8.36
C GLU A 192 8.35 -39.84 9.67
N TRP A 193 8.51 -38.51 9.58
CA TRP A 193 8.56 -37.64 10.75
C TRP A 193 7.17 -37.12 11.13
N PRO A 194 6.72 -37.28 12.39
CA PRO A 194 5.39 -36.85 12.83
C PRO A 194 5.22 -35.31 12.77
N ASP A 195 6.31 -34.56 12.90
CA ASP A 195 6.37 -33.11 12.99
C ASP A 195 7.05 -32.46 11.77
N ALA A 196 7.19 -33.19 10.66
CA ALA A 196 7.89 -32.72 9.44
C ALA A 196 7.44 -31.33 8.99
N LYS A 197 6.12 -31.06 9.03
CA LYS A 197 5.54 -29.78 8.64
C LYS A 197 6.02 -28.59 9.48
N GLU A 198 6.29 -28.81 10.75
CA GLU A 198 6.79 -27.78 11.65
C GLU A 198 8.25 -27.45 11.31
N PHE A 199 9.07 -28.48 11.11
CA PHE A 199 10.46 -28.31 10.70
C PHE A 199 10.60 -27.65 9.34
N SER A 200 9.76 -28.01 8.36
CA SER A 200 9.78 -27.38 7.04
C SER A 200 9.46 -25.88 7.08
N ARG A 201 8.88 -25.34 8.17
CA ARG A 201 8.69 -23.89 8.33
C ARG A 201 10.02 -23.15 8.43
N TYR A 202 11.06 -23.74 9.02
CA TYR A 202 12.38 -23.10 9.10
C TYR A 202 12.99 -22.83 7.71
N PHE A 203 12.58 -23.56 6.66
CA PHE A 203 13.04 -23.32 5.29
C PHE A 203 12.26 -22.23 4.54
N LYS A 204 11.19 -21.67 5.12
CA LYS A 204 10.49 -20.51 4.57
C LYS A 204 11.15 -19.21 5.02
N ALA A 205 11.26 -18.25 4.09
CA ALA A 205 11.74 -16.92 4.43
C ALA A 205 10.59 -16.12 5.04
N ASP A 206 10.70 -15.81 6.34
CA ASP A 206 9.76 -14.92 7.03
C ASP A 206 10.34 -13.50 7.04
N PRO A 207 9.80 -12.55 6.25
CA PRO A 207 10.32 -11.19 6.17
C PRO A 207 9.96 -10.40 7.43
N ILE A 208 10.86 -10.42 8.42
CA ILE A 208 10.72 -9.72 9.71
C ILE A 208 10.35 -8.24 9.53
N ILE A 209 10.90 -7.60 8.50
CA ILE A 209 10.68 -6.18 8.24
C ILE A 209 9.22 -5.88 7.84
N GLU A 210 8.57 -6.79 7.12
CA GLU A 210 7.17 -6.64 6.71
C GLU A 210 6.25 -6.78 7.93
N GLU A 211 6.49 -7.79 8.78
CA GLU A 211 5.74 -7.93 10.04
C GLU A 211 5.93 -6.73 10.97
N LEU A 212 7.13 -6.14 11.04
CA LEU A 212 7.38 -4.94 11.84
C LEU A 212 6.61 -3.73 11.29
N TYR A 213 6.56 -3.55 9.97
CA TYR A 213 5.75 -2.50 9.36
C TYR A 213 4.26 -2.73 9.59
N ASP A 214 3.77 -3.96 9.44
CA ASP A 214 2.37 -4.31 9.70
C ASP A 214 2.00 -4.08 11.17
N LEU A 215 2.85 -4.49 12.11
CA LEU A 215 2.62 -4.25 13.55
C LEU A 215 2.68 -2.76 13.90
N GLN A 216 3.60 -2.00 13.29
CA GLN A 216 3.68 -0.57 13.49
C GLN A 216 2.45 0.15 12.92
N GLU A 217 1.95 -0.29 11.77
CA GLU A 217 0.71 0.20 11.17
C GLU A 217 -0.50 -0.13 12.06
N GLN A 218 -0.59 -1.36 12.57
CA GLN A 218 -1.63 -1.78 13.51
C GLN A 218 -1.57 -1.00 14.83
N LEU A 219 -0.38 -0.74 15.38
CA LEU A 219 -0.23 0.08 16.58
C LEU A 219 -0.61 1.54 16.31
N ASN A 220 -0.25 2.08 15.15
CA ASN A 220 -0.62 3.43 14.76
C ASN A 220 -2.13 3.54 14.52
N SER A 221 -2.76 2.54 13.92
CA SER A 221 -4.22 2.49 13.70
C SER A 221 -4.99 2.27 15.00
N LEU A 222 -4.47 1.48 15.93
CA LEU A 222 -5.09 1.28 17.24
C LEU A 222 -4.93 2.53 18.11
N ARG A 223 -3.74 3.16 18.11
CA ARG A 223 -3.50 4.44 18.79
C ARG A 223 -4.36 5.56 18.20
N SER A 224 -4.52 5.62 16.89
CA SER A 224 -5.41 6.59 16.24
C SER A 224 -6.88 6.32 16.56
N THR A 225 -7.28 5.06 16.69
CA THR A 225 -8.64 4.66 17.12
C THR A 225 -8.91 5.03 18.59
N LEU A 226 -7.93 4.91 19.47
CA LEU A 226 -8.04 5.34 20.87
C LEU A 226 -8.01 6.87 21.01
N GLN A 227 -7.18 7.59 20.24
CA GLN A 227 -7.19 9.05 20.20
C GLN A 227 -8.49 9.61 19.59
N ARG A 228 -9.11 8.88 18.64
CA ARG A 228 -10.44 9.20 18.08
C ARG A 228 -11.52 9.28 19.15
N GLN A 229 -11.43 8.49 20.22
CA GLN A 229 -12.42 8.48 21.30
C GLN A 229 -12.29 9.66 22.30
N GLN A 230 -11.16 10.38 22.33
CA GLN A 230 -10.90 11.40 23.35
C GLN A 230 -10.86 12.86 22.85
N GLY A 231 -11.00 13.14 21.54
CA GLY A 231 -10.96 14.55 21.08
C GLY A 231 -11.52 14.92 19.70
N GLN A 232 -12.09 13.98 18.93
CA GLN A 232 -12.15 14.11 17.48
C GLN A 232 -13.57 14.09 16.90
N TYR A 233 -14.39 15.10 17.21
CA TYR A 233 -15.56 15.39 16.38
C TYR A 233 -15.35 16.54 15.41
N TYR A 234 -14.21 17.23 15.47
CA TYR A 234 -13.82 18.09 14.35
C TYR A 234 -13.67 17.24 13.09
N GLY A 235 -14.08 17.81 11.95
CA GLY A 235 -13.59 17.34 10.67
C GLY A 235 -12.06 17.40 10.60
N ILE A 236 -11.49 16.85 9.54
CA ILE A 236 -10.03 16.79 9.37
C ILE A 236 -9.52 18.13 8.86
N GLY A 237 -8.52 18.69 9.53
CA GLY A 237 -7.82 19.90 9.11
C GLY A 237 -6.81 20.41 10.15
N GLN A 238 -5.76 21.07 9.67
CA GLN A 238 -4.66 21.68 10.43
C GLN A 238 -4.42 23.15 10.05
N SER A 239 -5.05 23.64 8.98
CA SER A 239 -4.90 25.00 8.47
C SER A 239 -5.28 26.06 9.50
N SER A 240 -4.65 27.22 9.40
CA SER A 240 -4.92 28.34 10.32
C SER A 240 -6.37 28.83 10.23
N SER A 241 -6.98 28.81 9.05
CA SER A 241 -8.38 29.17 8.81
C SER A 241 -9.33 28.15 9.46
N TYR A 242 -9.06 26.85 9.33
CA TYR A 242 -9.84 25.80 9.98
C TYR A 242 -9.73 25.85 11.52
N ASN A 243 -8.53 26.09 12.04
CA ASN A 243 -8.30 26.22 13.48
C ASN A 243 -9.05 27.40 14.12
N LYS A 244 -9.23 28.51 13.38
CA LYS A 244 -10.08 29.63 13.84
C LYS A 244 -11.53 29.21 13.97
N VAL A 245 -12.07 28.49 12.97
CA VAL A 245 -13.43 27.96 12.99
C VAL A 245 -13.62 26.99 14.15
N CYS A 246 -12.66 26.09 14.38
CA CYS A 246 -12.64 25.19 15.52
C CYS A 246 -12.76 25.94 16.85
N LYS A 247 -11.92 26.95 17.09
CA LYS A 247 -11.99 27.78 18.31
C LYS A 247 -13.34 28.50 18.48
N MET A 248 -13.97 28.93 17.37
CA MET A 248 -15.31 29.51 17.43
C MET A 248 -16.37 28.48 17.80
N ILE A 249 -16.29 27.27 17.24
CA ILE A 249 -17.17 26.14 17.56
C ILE A 249 -17.08 25.76 19.04
N ASP A 250 -15.87 25.68 19.61
CA ASP A 250 -15.71 25.34 21.03
C ASP A 250 -16.36 26.40 21.94
N LYS A 251 -16.19 27.68 21.61
CA LYS A 251 -16.87 28.76 22.33
C LYS A 251 -18.39 28.69 22.17
N ALA A 252 -18.87 28.41 20.95
CA ALA A 252 -20.29 28.25 20.69
C ALA A 252 -20.85 27.07 21.49
N ALA A 253 -20.15 25.94 21.53
CA ALA A 253 -20.60 24.69 22.13
C ALA A 253 -20.93 24.84 23.64
N GLN A 254 -20.15 25.64 24.37
CA GLN A 254 -20.38 25.96 25.79
C GLN A 254 -21.66 26.76 26.05
N GLY A 255 -22.13 27.53 25.05
CA GLY A 255 -23.36 28.32 25.14
C GLY A 255 -24.61 27.55 24.72
N LYS A 256 -25.78 28.06 25.15
CA LYS A 256 -27.11 27.59 24.69
C LYS A 256 -27.61 28.33 23.43
N VAL A 257 -26.78 29.19 22.87
CA VAL A 257 -27.11 30.08 21.75
C VAL A 257 -27.27 29.27 20.45
N SER A 258 -28.16 29.72 19.58
CA SER A 258 -28.29 29.21 18.21
C SER A 258 -27.05 29.55 17.39
N VAL A 259 -26.59 28.58 16.60
CA VAL A 259 -25.39 28.71 15.77
C VAL A 259 -25.81 28.72 14.31
N LEU A 260 -25.32 29.69 13.54
CA LEU A 260 -25.55 29.78 12.10
C LEU A 260 -24.24 29.44 11.37
N LEU A 261 -24.23 28.30 10.66
CA LEU A 261 -23.10 27.84 9.86
C LEU A 261 -23.24 28.38 8.44
N LEU A 262 -22.31 29.24 8.04
CA LEU A 262 -22.24 29.84 6.72
C LEU A 262 -21.13 29.18 5.92
N GLY A 263 -21.40 28.77 4.69
CA GLY A 263 -20.36 28.23 3.83
C GLY A 263 -20.92 27.50 2.61
N GLU A 264 -20.07 27.29 1.62
CA GLU A 264 -20.44 26.67 0.36
C GLU A 264 -21.00 25.24 0.52
N THR A 265 -21.63 24.74 -0.52
CA THR A 265 -22.04 23.34 -0.59
C THR A 265 -20.81 22.43 -0.51
N GLY A 266 -20.90 21.36 0.30
CA GLY A 266 -19.83 20.35 0.38
C GLY A 266 -18.66 20.67 1.31
N VAL A 267 -18.68 21.75 2.09
CA VAL A 267 -17.60 22.07 3.06
C VAL A 267 -17.62 21.25 4.35
N GLY A 268 -18.65 20.41 4.56
CA GLY A 268 -18.81 19.56 5.75
C GLY A 268 -19.60 20.16 6.90
N LYS A 269 -20.62 21.00 6.62
CA LYS A 269 -21.44 21.71 7.63
C LYS A 269 -22.10 20.75 8.65
N GLU A 270 -22.56 19.59 8.20
CA GLU A 270 -23.17 18.57 9.08
C GLU A 270 -22.18 18.01 10.12
N VAL A 271 -20.95 17.69 9.68
CA VAL A 271 -19.89 17.19 10.58
C VAL A 271 -19.59 18.24 11.65
N ILE A 272 -19.51 19.51 11.25
CA ILE A 272 -19.29 20.64 12.15
C ILE A 272 -20.46 20.80 13.14
N ALA A 273 -21.71 20.71 12.69
CA ALA A 273 -22.87 20.76 13.56
C ALA A 273 -22.88 19.63 14.59
N LYS A 274 -22.46 18.43 14.18
CA LYS A 274 -22.30 17.29 15.07
C LYS A 274 -21.19 17.54 16.10
N SER A 275 -20.08 18.17 15.71
CA SER A 275 -19.03 18.59 16.66
C SER A 275 -19.55 19.56 17.71
N VAL A 276 -20.34 20.57 17.29
CA VAL A 276 -20.96 21.56 18.21
C VAL A 276 -21.83 20.85 19.25
N HIS A 277 -22.64 19.88 18.82
CA HIS A 277 -23.50 19.13 19.73
C HIS A 277 -22.71 18.31 20.75
N LEU A 278 -21.72 17.54 20.29
CA LEU A 278 -20.95 16.62 21.14
C LEU A 278 -20.02 17.31 22.14
N ARG A 279 -19.77 18.60 21.97
CA ARG A 279 -19.04 19.44 22.93
C ARG A 279 -19.92 20.34 23.78
N SER A 280 -21.22 20.25 23.61
CA SER A 280 -22.16 20.98 24.44
C SER A 280 -22.53 20.17 25.68
N GLU A 281 -23.16 20.82 26.66
CA GLU A 281 -23.77 20.16 27.81
C GLU A 281 -24.86 19.14 27.43
N ARG A 282 -25.27 19.10 26.15
CA ARG A 282 -26.32 18.24 25.61
C ARG A 282 -25.77 17.09 24.76
N ALA A 283 -24.49 16.76 24.88
CA ALA A 283 -23.84 15.70 24.10
C ALA A 283 -24.50 14.31 24.27
N ASP A 284 -25.08 14.03 25.43
CA ASP A 284 -25.81 12.79 25.72
C ASP A 284 -27.26 12.81 25.19
N GLY A 285 -27.74 13.97 24.74
CA GLY A 285 -29.09 14.16 24.20
C GLY A 285 -29.19 13.80 22.71
N PRO A 286 -30.41 13.77 22.14
CA PRO A 286 -30.59 13.46 20.73
C PRO A 286 -30.00 14.53 19.81
N PHE A 287 -29.30 14.11 18.76
CA PHE A 287 -28.91 14.97 17.63
C PHE A 287 -29.74 14.60 16.40
N ILE A 288 -30.59 15.52 15.95
CA ILE A 288 -31.45 15.31 14.77
C ILE A 288 -31.00 16.23 13.64
N ALA A 289 -30.47 15.67 12.56
CA ALA A 289 -30.14 16.40 11.34
C ALA A 289 -31.30 16.37 10.33
N VAL A 290 -31.62 17.52 9.74
CA VAL A 290 -32.66 17.69 8.74
C VAL A 290 -32.11 18.54 7.60
N ASN A 291 -32.21 18.02 6.38
CA ASN A 291 -31.95 18.80 5.17
C ASN A 291 -33.29 19.35 4.66
N CYS A 292 -33.49 20.66 4.74
CA CYS A 292 -34.73 21.31 4.34
C CYS A 292 -34.98 21.20 2.83
N ALA A 293 -33.92 21.23 2.00
CA ALA A 293 -34.03 21.10 0.56
C ALA A 293 -34.48 19.69 0.10
N ALA A 294 -34.33 18.68 0.95
CA ALA A 294 -34.74 17.30 0.64
C ALA A 294 -36.24 17.04 0.91
N ILE A 295 -36.93 17.95 1.61
CA ILE A 295 -38.33 17.78 1.99
C ILE A 295 -39.20 18.70 1.13
N PRO A 296 -40.26 18.20 0.48
CA PRO A 296 -41.17 19.04 -0.28
C PRO A 296 -41.74 20.18 0.59
N PRO A 297 -41.89 21.40 0.05
CA PRO A 297 -42.38 22.55 0.81
C PRO A 297 -43.73 22.32 1.51
N ASP A 298 -44.60 21.49 0.94
CA ASP A 298 -45.90 21.16 1.52
C ASP A 298 -45.81 20.21 2.73
N LEU A 299 -44.72 19.46 2.87
CA LEU A 299 -44.51 18.48 3.94
C LEU A 299 -43.54 18.96 5.02
N ILE A 300 -42.78 20.02 4.76
CA ILE A 300 -41.72 20.48 5.67
C ILE A 300 -42.24 20.88 7.04
N GLU A 301 -43.41 21.52 7.10
CA GLU A 301 -44.04 21.93 8.35
C GLU A 301 -44.46 20.72 9.19
N ALA A 302 -45.11 19.73 8.56
CA ALA A 302 -45.55 18.50 9.22
C ALA A 302 -44.36 17.63 9.67
N GLU A 303 -43.27 17.55 8.90
CA GLU A 303 -42.08 16.81 9.32
C GLU A 303 -41.36 17.50 10.49
N LEU A 304 -41.19 18.82 10.45
CA LEU A 304 -40.46 19.55 11.50
C LEU A 304 -41.24 19.63 12.81
N PHE A 305 -42.52 19.98 12.76
CA PHE A 305 -43.32 20.30 13.94
C PHE A 305 -44.35 19.22 14.31
N GLY A 306 -44.54 18.22 13.45
CA GLY A 306 -45.48 17.13 13.66
C GLY A 306 -46.86 17.43 13.11
N VAL A 307 -47.69 16.40 13.04
CA VAL A 307 -49.06 16.47 12.52
C VAL A 307 -50.00 15.71 13.43
N GLU A 308 -51.18 16.28 13.65
CA GLU A 308 -52.26 15.62 14.39
C GLU A 308 -53.25 14.96 13.42
N LYS A 309 -53.85 13.84 13.83
CA LYS A 309 -54.81 13.11 12.99
C LYS A 309 -55.93 14.04 12.51
N GLY A 310 -56.16 14.06 11.20
CA GLY A 310 -57.21 14.87 10.57
C GLY A 310 -56.80 16.30 10.17
N ALA A 311 -55.52 16.67 10.30
CA ALA A 311 -55.04 18.00 9.90
C ALA A 311 -55.12 18.29 8.38
N TYR A 312 -54.98 17.27 7.52
CA TYR A 312 -55.14 17.37 6.06
C TYR A 312 -55.48 16.00 5.43
N THR A 313 -55.82 15.98 4.14
CA THR A 313 -56.09 14.76 3.36
C THR A 313 -54.83 13.86 3.29
N GLY A 314 -54.78 12.84 4.14
CA GLY A 314 -53.63 11.93 4.26
C GLY A 314 -53.12 11.73 5.69
N ALA A 315 -53.51 12.57 6.65
CA ALA A 315 -53.13 12.47 8.06
C ALA A 315 -53.93 11.40 8.82
N ASN A 316 -53.73 10.13 8.47
CA ASN A 316 -54.42 8.98 9.08
C ASN A 316 -53.98 8.69 10.53
N GLN A 317 -52.76 9.09 10.89
CA GLN A 317 -52.18 8.91 12.23
C GLN A 317 -51.45 10.19 12.66
N SER A 318 -51.46 10.50 13.96
CA SER A 318 -50.66 11.58 14.52
C SER A 318 -49.18 11.19 14.55
N ARG A 319 -48.28 12.11 14.20
CA ARG A 319 -46.83 11.86 14.15
C ARG A 319 -46.06 13.00 14.80
N GLU A 320 -45.09 12.63 15.64
CA GLU A 320 -44.18 13.58 16.28
C GLU A 320 -43.26 14.26 15.27
N GLY A 321 -43.07 15.57 15.42
CA GLY A 321 -42.14 16.35 14.61
C GLY A 321 -40.68 16.09 14.96
N ARG A 322 -39.76 16.51 14.09
CA ARG A 322 -38.31 16.47 14.35
C ARG A 322 -37.92 17.30 15.58
N PHE A 323 -38.62 18.39 15.87
CA PHE A 323 -38.38 19.20 17.09
C PHE A 323 -38.74 18.46 18.38
N GLU A 324 -39.87 17.73 18.40
CA GLU A 324 -40.24 16.89 19.55
C GLU A 324 -39.19 15.79 19.77
N ARG A 325 -38.72 15.16 18.69
CA ARG A 325 -37.68 14.11 18.74
C ARG A 325 -36.30 14.62 19.17
N ALA A 326 -36.01 15.90 18.96
CA ALA A 326 -34.77 16.55 19.36
C ALA A 326 -34.83 17.13 20.78
N ASN A 327 -35.94 16.94 21.51
CA ASN A 327 -36.12 17.50 22.84
C ASN A 327 -35.02 17.04 23.81
N GLY A 328 -34.44 17.98 24.55
CA GLY A 328 -33.29 17.74 25.43
C GLY A 328 -31.93 17.73 24.73
N GLY A 329 -31.91 17.81 23.39
CA GLY A 329 -30.70 17.74 22.57
C GLY A 329 -30.53 18.93 21.62
N SER A 330 -30.13 18.61 20.38
CA SER A 330 -29.87 19.58 19.30
C SER A 330 -30.55 19.17 18.00
N ILE A 331 -31.04 20.15 17.24
CA ILE A 331 -31.49 19.98 15.86
C ILE A 331 -30.56 20.75 14.92
N PHE A 332 -30.16 20.09 13.84
CA PHE A 332 -29.41 20.69 12.73
C PHE A 332 -30.34 20.87 11.53
N LEU A 333 -30.44 22.10 11.03
CA LEU A 333 -31.26 22.48 9.87
C LEU A 333 -30.32 22.92 8.74
N ASP A 334 -30.12 22.06 7.74
CA ASP A 334 -29.35 22.40 6.53
C ASP A 334 -30.25 23.06 5.48
N GLU A 335 -29.68 24.02 4.77
CA GLU A 335 -30.38 24.89 3.80
C GLU A 335 -31.67 25.53 4.39
N VAL A 336 -31.53 26.21 5.54
CA VAL A 336 -32.64 26.85 6.28
C VAL A 336 -33.41 27.88 5.45
N VAL A 337 -32.81 28.42 4.38
CA VAL A 337 -33.44 29.38 3.47
C VAL A 337 -34.63 28.77 2.71
N GLU A 338 -34.67 27.44 2.56
CA GLU A 338 -35.74 26.70 1.85
C GLU A 338 -37.02 26.52 2.70
N LEU A 339 -37.06 27.02 3.93
CA LEU A 339 -38.25 26.95 4.78
C LEU A 339 -39.39 27.81 4.22
N THR A 340 -40.60 27.26 4.20
CA THR A 340 -41.82 28.02 3.87
C THR A 340 -42.07 29.15 4.87
N PRO A 341 -42.76 30.25 4.49
CA PRO A 341 -43.05 31.36 5.41
C PRO A 341 -43.77 30.96 6.70
N ARG A 342 -44.63 29.93 6.64
CA ARG A 342 -45.28 29.34 7.81
C ARG A 342 -44.30 28.60 8.70
N ALA A 343 -43.46 27.73 8.12
CA ALA A 343 -42.43 27.03 8.88
C ALA A 343 -41.43 28.00 9.53
N GLN A 344 -41.09 29.11 8.86
CA GLN A 344 -40.27 30.18 9.43
C GLN A 344 -40.95 30.82 10.66
N ALA A 345 -42.26 31.08 10.60
CA ALA A 345 -43.01 31.63 11.74
C ALA A 345 -43.03 30.67 12.94
N THR A 346 -43.26 29.38 12.69
CA THR A 346 -43.26 28.36 13.75
C THR A 346 -41.86 28.16 14.35
N LEU A 347 -40.81 28.17 13.51
CA LEU A 347 -39.42 28.12 13.98
C LEU A 347 -39.07 29.32 14.87
N LEU A 348 -39.54 30.52 14.51
CA LEU A 348 -39.34 31.73 15.33
C LEU A 348 -39.97 31.55 16.72
N ARG A 349 -41.20 31.04 16.79
CA ARG A 349 -41.90 30.78 18.06
C ARG A 349 -41.13 29.77 18.92
N VAL A 350 -40.60 28.70 18.32
CA VAL A 350 -39.75 27.73 19.01
C VAL A 350 -38.47 28.38 19.57
N LEU A 351 -37.81 29.26 18.81
CA LEU A 351 -36.58 29.94 19.24
C LEU A 351 -36.79 31.02 20.31
N GLN A 352 -37.99 31.60 20.39
CA GLN A 352 -38.32 32.67 21.33
C GLN A 352 -38.96 32.12 22.61
N GLU A 353 -39.96 31.26 22.48
CA GLU A 353 -40.82 30.79 23.58
C GLU A 353 -40.49 29.36 24.02
N GLY A 354 -39.78 28.57 23.18
CA GLY A 354 -39.56 27.15 23.44
C GLY A 354 -40.84 26.33 23.30
N GLU A 355 -41.78 26.80 22.50
CA GLU A 355 -43.12 26.22 22.34
C GLU A 355 -43.42 25.92 20.87
N LEU A 356 -44.11 24.81 20.62
CA LEU A 356 -44.63 24.45 19.30
C LEU A 356 -46.05 23.88 19.39
N GLU A 357 -46.76 23.93 18.27
CA GLU A 357 -48.05 23.28 18.03
C GLU A 357 -47.91 22.40 16.80
N ARG A 358 -48.51 21.20 16.83
CA ARG A 358 -48.54 20.33 15.64
C ARG A 358 -49.49 20.93 14.62
N VAL A 359 -49.26 20.62 13.34
CA VAL A 359 -50.18 21.03 12.28
C VAL A 359 -51.56 20.44 12.55
N GLY A 360 -52.57 21.31 12.71
CA GLY A 360 -53.94 20.93 13.02
C GLY A 360 -54.24 20.64 14.51
N ASP A 361 -53.28 20.83 15.42
CA ASP A 361 -53.45 20.72 16.87
C ASP A 361 -53.59 22.11 17.51
N ASN A 362 -54.40 22.24 18.56
CA ASN A 362 -54.51 23.46 19.37
C ASN A 362 -53.70 23.35 20.68
N ARG A 363 -53.08 22.20 20.95
CA ARG A 363 -52.30 21.97 22.16
C ARG A 363 -50.86 22.43 21.97
N THR A 364 -50.48 23.47 22.72
CA THR A 364 -49.09 23.93 22.79
C THR A 364 -48.22 22.97 23.60
N ARG A 365 -46.99 22.73 23.12
CA ARG A 365 -46.01 21.79 23.69
C ARG A 365 -44.70 22.51 23.92
N LYS A 366 -44.14 22.39 25.13
CA LYS A 366 -42.81 22.93 25.45
C LYS A 366 -41.71 21.98 25.00
N VAL A 367 -40.72 22.52 24.29
CA VAL A 367 -39.53 21.82 23.83
C VAL A 367 -38.28 22.60 24.21
N ASN A 368 -37.23 21.87 24.60
CA ASN A 368 -35.92 22.45 24.90
C ASN A 368 -34.90 21.89 23.92
N VAL A 369 -34.76 22.56 22.77
CA VAL A 369 -33.91 22.11 21.66
C VAL A 369 -32.90 23.19 21.34
N ARG A 370 -31.63 22.81 21.15
CA ARG A 370 -30.62 23.72 20.63
C ARG A 370 -30.71 23.72 19.10
N VAL A 371 -30.78 24.89 18.49
CA VAL A 371 -30.85 25.00 17.03
C VAL A 371 -29.49 25.33 16.45
N ILE A 372 -29.06 24.53 15.46
CA ILE A 372 -27.90 24.79 14.61
C ILE A 372 -28.43 24.89 13.19
N ALA A 373 -28.36 26.06 12.57
CA ALA A 373 -28.82 26.28 11.20
C ALA A 373 -27.63 26.37 10.24
N ALA A 374 -27.82 25.98 8.99
CA ALA A 374 -26.84 26.11 7.93
C ALA A 374 -27.47 26.59 6.63
N THR A 375 -26.67 27.28 5.82
CA THR A 375 -27.05 27.77 4.49
C THR A 375 -25.80 28.01 3.64
N ASN A 376 -25.92 27.85 2.33
CA ASN A 376 -24.92 28.31 1.37
C ASN A 376 -25.21 29.71 0.80
N GLU A 377 -26.46 30.17 0.83
CA GLU A 377 -26.87 31.51 0.41
C GLU A 377 -26.70 32.55 1.52
N SER A 378 -26.49 33.82 1.14
CA SER A 378 -26.57 34.95 2.08
C SER A 378 -28.02 35.14 2.53
N LEU A 379 -28.24 34.97 3.84
CA LEU A 379 -29.55 35.24 4.45
C LEU A 379 -29.89 36.74 4.42
N GLU A 380 -28.90 37.65 4.42
CA GLU A 380 -29.17 39.08 4.29
C GLU A 380 -29.90 39.36 2.96
N HIS A 381 -29.35 38.87 1.85
CA HIS A 381 -29.98 39.01 0.53
C HIS A 381 -31.34 38.29 0.45
N ALA A 382 -31.49 37.14 1.11
CA ALA A 382 -32.77 36.43 1.15
C ALA A 382 -33.86 37.23 1.91
N VAL A 383 -33.47 37.99 2.95
CA VAL A 383 -34.37 38.91 3.66
C VAL A 383 -34.75 40.11 2.79
N GLU A 384 -33.78 40.73 2.13
CA GLU A 384 -34.02 41.85 1.21
C GLU A 384 -34.95 41.47 0.04
N ALA A 385 -34.82 40.24 -0.45
CA ALA A 385 -35.68 39.68 -1.50
C ALA A 385 -37.07 39.21 -0.99
N GLY A 386 -37.36 39.33 0.31
CA GLY A 386 -38.63 38.92 0.92
C GLY A 386 -38.84 37.39 1.00
N ARG A 387 -37.80 36.58 0.75
CA ARG A 387 -37.86 35.11 0.86
C ARG A 387 -37.70 34.62 2.29
N PHE A 388 -37.02 35.40 3.13
CA PHE A 388 -36.73 35.04 4.51
C PHE A 388 -37.16 36.16 5.47
N ARG A 389 -37.71 35.81 6.63
CA ARG A 389 -38.16 36.82 7.59
C ARG A 389 -36.99 37.46 8.34
N ALA A 390 -37.01 38.79 8.46
CA ALA A 390 -35.98 39.56 9.15
C ALA A 390 -35.87 39.20 10.65
N ASP A 391 -36.99 38.98 11.33
CA ASP A 391 -37.04 38.63 12.76
C ASP A 391 -36.38 37.27 13.05
N LEU A 392 -36.64 36.27 12.22
CA LEU A 392 -35.99 34.96 12.30
C LEU A 392 -34.49 35.05 11.99
N PHE A 393 -34.11 35.83 10.98
CA PHE A 393 -32.70 36.05 10.65
C PHE A 393 -31.92 36.58 11.85
N TYR A 394 -32.39 37.65 12.51
CA TYR A 394 -31.70 38.19 13.69
C TYR A 394 -31.62 37.20 14.85
N ARG A 395 -32.59 36.28 14.98
CA ARG A 395 -32.57 35.24 16.01
C ARG A 395 -31.63 34.09 15.70
N LEU A 396 -31.42 33.77 14.42
CA LEU A 396 -30.45 32.75 14.00
C LEU A 396 -29.02 33.30 13.94
N ASN A 397 -28.84 34.53 13.48
CA ASN A 397 -27.55 35.19 13.28
C ASN A 397 -26.90 35.72 14.59
N VAL A 398 -27.18 35.07 15.72
CA VAL A 398 -26.59 35.46 17.02
C VAL A 398 -25.13 35.00 17.11
N PHE A 399 -24.82 33.85 16.51
CA PHE A 399 -23.46 33.32 16.47
C PHE A 399 -23.16 32.75 15.07
N PRO A 400 -22.78 33.61 14.09
CA PRO A 400 -22.38 33.17 12.77
C PRO A 400 -20.98 32.53 12.79
N VAL A 401 -20.84 31.40 12.11
CA VAL A 401 -19.57 30.70 11.90
C VAL A 401 -19.38 30.46 10.42
N GLN A 402 -18.41 31.16 9.84
CA GLN A 402 -18.07 31.02 8.43
C GLN A 402 -17.05 29.89 8.23
N ILE A 403 -17.44 28.84 7.50
CA ILE A 403 -16.60 27.69 7.21
C ILE A 403 -15.88 27.94 5.88
N PRO A 404 -14.53 27.95 5.86
CA PRO A 404 -13.79 28.24 4.65
C PRO A 404 -13.92 27.11 3.62
N PRO A 405 -14.06 27.45 2.33
CA PRO A 405 -14.00 26.47 1.25
C PRO A 405 -12.60 25.84 1.15
N LEU A 406 -12.48 24.67 0.53
CA LEU A 406 -11.24 23.88 0.48
C LEU A 406 -10.08 24.65 -0.15
N ARG A 407 -10.35 25.50 -1.15
CA ARG A 407 -9.36 26.39 -1.79
C ARG A 407 -8.70 27.40 -0.84
N GLU A 408 -9.32 27.73 0.29
CA GLU A 408 -8.76 28.62 1.33
C GLU A 408 -8.04 27.84 2.45
N ARG A 409 -7.97 26.51 2.32
CA ARG A 409 -7.35 25.59 3.28
C ARG A 409 -6.68 24.40 2.57
N LEU A 410 -5.95 24.66 1.49
CA LEU A 410 -5.26 23.63 0.71
C LEU A 410 -4.22 22.83 1.52
N GLU A 411 -3.69 23.41 2.61
CA GLU A 411 -2.82 22.71 3.58
C GLU A 411 -3.49 21.49 4.25
N ASP A 412 -4.82 21.43 4.23
CA ASP A 412 -5.61 20.31 4.76
C ASP A 412 -5.80 19.18 3.74
N LEU A 413 -5.55 19.45 2.46
CA LEU A 413 -5.82 18.53 1.36
C LEU A 413 -5.04 17.21 1.49
N PRO A 414 -3.73 17.18 1.80
CA PRO A 414 -3.01 15.91 1.97
C PRO A 414 -3.59 15.05 3.11
N LEU A 415 -4.01 15.68 4.22
CA LEU A 415 -4.60 14.99 5.36
C LEU A 415 -6.00 14.43 5.03
N LEU A 416 -6.82 15.22 4.36
CA LEU A 416 -8.13 14.80 3.86
C LEU A 416 -7.98 13.64 2.87
N ALA A 417 -7.02 13.75 1.96
CA ALA A 417 -6.79 12.73 0.95
C ALA A 417 -6.37 11.40 1.57
N LYS A 418 -5.43 11.43 2.52
CA LYS A 418 -5.02 10.25 3.28
C LYS A 418 -6.20 9.58 3.97
N HIS A 419 -7.07 10.36 4.61
CA HIS A 419 -8.24 9.82 5.29
C HIS A 419 -9.21 9.11 4.34
N PHE A 420 -9.50 9.71 3.18
CA PHE A 420 -10.38 9.10 2.19
C PHE A 420 -9.75 7.84 1.57
N LEU A 421 -8.44 7.85 1.32
CA LEU A 421 -7.73 6.66 0.88
C LEU A 421 -7.89 5.51 1.87
N GLU A 422 -7.62 5.73 3.16
CA GLU A 422 -7.80 4.71 4.21
C GLU A 422 -9.24 4.18 4.26
N LYS A 423 -10.23 5.09 4.15
CA LYS A 423 -11.65 4.73 4.12
C LYS A 423 -11.97 3.82 2.93
N PHE A 424 -11.52 4.17 1.73
CA PHE A 424 -11.85 3.44 0.52
C PHE A 424 -11.01 2.17 0.33
N HIS A 425 -9.76 2.14 0.84
CA HIS A 425 -8.97 0.90 0.92
C HIS A 425 -9.69 -0.17 1.73
N ALA A 426 -10.24 0.22 2.89
CA ALA A 426 -11.04 -0.69 3.72
C ALA A 426 -12.36 -1.10 3.05
N GLN A 427 -13.02 -0.18 2.35
CA GLN A 427 -14.33 -0.45 1.73
C GLN A 427 -14.24 -1.33 0.48
N TYR A 428 -13.20 -1.18 -0.34
CA TYR A 428 -13.03 -1.91 -1.61
C TYR A 428 -12.02 -3.06 -1.52
N GLU A 429 -11.45 -3.32 -0.35
CA GLU A 429 -10.38 -4.33 -0.14
C GLU A 429 -9.21 -4.15 -1.13
N LYS A 430 -8.90 -2.90 -1.46
CA LYS A 430 -7.80 -2.50 -2.33
C LYS A 430 -6.68 -1.82 -1.54
N ARG A 431 -5.44 -1.96 -2.01
CA ARG A 431 -4.29 -1.21 -1.48
C ARG A 431 -3.59 -0.49 -2.62
N THR A 432 -3.50 0.82 -2.54
CA THR A 432 -2.71 1.65 -3.47
C THR A 432 -1.51 2.26 -2.74
N LEU A 433 -0.46 2.67 -3.46
CA LEU A 433 0.71 3.35 -2.89
C LEU A 433 0.44 4.83 -2.53
N GLY A 434 -0.81 5.27 -2.64
CA GLY A 434 -1.23 6.66 -2.45
C GLY A 434 -1.31 7.45 -3.75
N LEU A 435 -1.44 8.77 -3.63
CA LEU A 435 -1.42 9.69 -4.76
C LEU A 435 0.01 9.84 -5.31
N SER A 436 0.18 9.76 -6.63
CA SER A 436 1.43 10.18 -7.26
C SER A 436 1.69 11.68 -7.02
N ASP A 437 2.96 12.10 -7.05
CA ASP A 437 3.33 13.51 -6.82
C ASP A 437 2.64 14.46 -7.80
N LYS A 438 2.54 14.07 -9.08
CA LYS A 438 1.81 14.82 -10.11
C LYS A 438 0.32 14.94 -9.81
N ALA A 439 -0.30 13.86 -9.34
CA ALA A 439 -1.71 13.87 -8.95
C ALA A 439 -1.95 14.80 -7.75
N LEU A 440 -1.05 14.79 -6.76
CA LEU A 440 -1.14 15.67 -5.60
C LEU A 440 -0.97 17.14 -5.99
N GLU A 441 0.01 17.46 -6.85
CA GLU A 441 0.23 18.82 -7.36
C GLU A 441 -1.01 19.35 -8.11
N LEU A 442 -1.61 18.52 -8.98
CA LEU A 442 -2.83 18.87 -9.68
C LEU A 442 -4.01 19.13 -8.72
N CYS A 443 -4.12 18.33 -7.66
CA CYS A 443 -5.13 18.53 -6.61
C CYS A 443 -4.92 19.85 -5.85
N LEU A 444 -3.68 20.25 -5.59
CA LEU A 444 -3.36 21.53 -4.94
C LEU A 444 -3.68 22.74 -5.86
N GLY A 445 -3.54 22.57 -7.18
CA GLY A 445 -3.87 23.60 -8.16
C GLY A 445 -5.36 23.73 -8.50
N TYR A 446 -6.21 22.80 -8.03
CA TYR A 446 -7.64 22.78 -8.36
C TYR A 446 -8.49 23.64 -7.43
N ARG A 447 -9.56 24.25 -7.97
CA ARG A 447 -10.43 25.17 -7.21
C ARG A 447 -11.42 24.49 -6.27
N TRP A 448 -11.70 23.20 -6.47
CA TRP A 448 -12.64 22.39 -5.67
C TRP A 448 -14.02 23.03 -5.49
N PRO A 449 -14.80 23.27 -6.56
CA PRO A 449 -16.14 23.84 -6.47
C PRO A 449 -17.12 23.02 -5.60
N GLY A 450 -16.95 21.69 -5.54
CA GLY A 450 -17.72 20.81 -4.65
C GLY A 450 -17.04 20.51 -3.32
N ASN A 451 -15.95 21.22 -2.99
CA ASN A 451 -15.22 21.13 -1.73
C ASN A 451 -14.88 19.68 -1.32
N ILE A 452 -15.15 19.29 -0.07
CA ILE A 452 -14.80 17.98 0.48
C ILE A 452 -15.60 16.87 -0.21
N ARG A 453 -16.85 17.13 -0.59
CA ARG A 453 -17.70 16.14 -1.26
C ARG A 453 -17.16 15.76 -2.64
N GLU A 454 -16.65 16.73 -3.38
CA GLU A 454 -15.99 16.47 -4.66
C GLU A 454 -14.65 15.75 -4.45
N LEU A 455 -13.84 16.17 -3.48
CA LEU A 455 -12.58 15.49 -3.13
C LEU A 455 -12.80 14.02 -2.80
N GLU A 456 -13.81 13.71 -1.99
CA GLU A 456 -14.19 12.35 -1.63
C GLU A 456 -14.48 11.50 -2.88
N ASN A 457 -15.34 11.99 -3.78
CA ASN A 457 -15.71 11.30 -5.01
C ASN A 457 -14.50 11.10 -5.96
N VAL A 458 -13.63 12.11 -6.07
CA VAL A 458 -12.46 12.06 -6.94
C VAL A 458 -11.45 11.02 -6.45
N ILE A 459 -11.24 10.93 -5.13
CA ILE A 459 -10.37 9.93 -4.52
C ILE A 459 -10.97 8.52 -4.61
N GLU A 460 -12.28 8.38 -4.34
CA GLU A 460 -13.01 7.11 -4.51
C GLU A 460 -12.81 6.55 -5.92
N ARG A 461 -13.02 7.41 -6.93
CA ARG A 461 -12.78 7.07 -8.34
C ARG A 461 -11.33 6.65 -8.60
N GLY A 462 -10.36 7.38 -8.04
CA GLY A 462 -8.94 7.02 -8.13
C GLY A 462 -8.66 5.62 -7.60
N VAL A 463 -9.17 5.28 -6.41
CA VAL A 463 -9.02 3.95 -5.80
C VAL A 463 -9.68 2.85 -6.65
N ILE A 464 -10.85 3.13 -7.23
CA ILE A 464 -11.56 2.16 -8.08
C ILE A 464 -10.77 1.87 -9.36
N LEU A 465 -10.24 2.91 -10.02
CA LEU A 465 -9.58 2.79 -11.33
C LEU A 465 -8.13 2.32 -11.26
N THR A 466 -7.48 2.41 -10.11
CA THR A 466 -6.08 1.97 -9.92
C THR A 466 -6.03 0.51 -9.44
N ASP A 467 -5.05 -0.25 -9.96
CA ASP A 467 -4.79 -1.63 -9.56
C ASP A 467 -4.04 -1.71 -8.22
N ASN A 468 -4.03 -2.90 -7.60
CA ASN A 468 -3.39 -3.09 -6.31
C ASN A 468 -1.87 -2.87 -6.39
N ASN A 469 -1.31 -2.22 -5.37
CA ASN A 469 0.09 -1.84 -5.23
C ASN A 469 0.61 -0.85 -6.29
N GLU A 470 -0.27 -0.12 -6.95
CA GLU A 470 0.09 0.98 -7.85
C GLU A 470 -0.22 2.36 -7.23
N SER A 471 0.43 3.41 -7.74
CA SER A 471 0.16 4.80 -7.36
C SER A 471 -0.98 5.39 -8.18
N ILE A 472 -1.85 6.18 -7.55
CA ILE A 472 -2.97 6.82 -8.22
C ILE A 472 -2.44 7.96 -9.11
N SER A 473 -2.68 7.83 -10.42
CA SER A 473 -2.28 8.81 -11.43
C SER A 473 -3.29 9.97 -11.52
N GLN A 474 -2.85 11.09 -12.12
CA GLN A 474 -3.71 12.25 -12.37
C GLN A 474 -4.91 11.93 -13.28
N ASP A 475 -4.74 10.99 -14.23
CA ASP A 475 -5.76 10.59 -15.20
C ASP A 475 -6.87 9.75 -14.56
N ALA A 476 -6.54 9.01 -13.50
CA ALA A 476 -7.50 8.29 -12.69
C ALA A 476 -8.42 9.24 -11.91
N LEU A 477 -7.90 10.40 -11.48
CA LEU A 477 -8.64 11.39 -10.71
C LEU A 477 -9.54 12.28 -11.59
N PHE A 478 -9.00 12.79 -12.69
CA PHE A 478 -9.68 13.77 -13.54
C PHE A 478 -9.90 13.20 -14.96
N VAL A 479 -11.15 13.12 -15.42
CA VAL A 479 -11.47 12.71 -16.82
C VAL A 479 -10.87 13.71 -17.80
N THR A 480 -10.98 14.99 -17.47
CA THR A 480 -10.36 16.10 -18.19
C THR A 480 -9.52 16.85 -17.17
N PRO A 481 -8.19 16.86 -17.28
CA PRO A 481 -7.36 17.58 -16.34
C PRO A 481 -7.78 19.06 -16.31
N PRO A 482 -7.93 19.68 -15.13
CA PRO A 482 -8.22 21.10 -15.05
C PRO A 482 -7.12 21.88 -15.77
N THR A 483 -7.50 22.95 -16.45
CA THR A 483 -6.59 23.87 -17.13
C THR A 483 -5.66 24.51 -16.10
N SER A 484 -4.53 23.86 -15.80
CA SER A 484 -3.42 24.53 -15.14
C SER A 484 -2.97 25.68 -16.05
N PRO A 485 -2.67 26.87 -15.50
CA PRO A 485 -1.95 27.87 -16.28
C PRO A 485 -0.70 27.16 -16.82
N ALA A 486 -0.50 27.21 -18.14
CA ALA A 486 0.59 26.53 -18.83
C ALA A 486 1.91 26.95 -18.18
N GLN A 487 2.38 26.16 -17.22
CA GLN A 487 3.74 26.24 -16.75
C GLN A 487 4.56 25.71 -17.92
N SER A 488 5.41 26.58 -18.47
CA SER A 488 6.44 26.19 -19.44
C SER A 488 7.16 24.97 -18.86
N VAL A 489 6.98 23.81 -19.48
CA VAL A 489 7.69 22.61 -19.06
C VAL A 489 9.14 22.87 -19.44
N GLU A 490 9.96 23.28 -18.49
CA GLU A 490 11.38 23.50 -18.76
C GLU A 490 12.03 22.13 -19.00
N HIS A 491 12.71 22.00 -20.13
CA HIS A 491 13.47 20.81 -20.47
C HIS A 491 14.96 21.09 -20.29
N ILE A 492 15.69 20.07 -19.85
CA ILE A 492 17.15 20.10 -19.80
C ILE A 492 17.63 19.56 -21.14
N ASP A 493 18.39 20.36 -21.90
CA ASP A 493 19.01 19.91 -23.14
C ASP A 493 20.17 18.93 -22.87
N GLU A 494 20.71 18.29 -23.93
CA GLU A 494 21.85 17.36 -23.83
C GLU A 494 23.12 18.02 -23.25
N GLU A 495 23.14 19.35 -23.18
CA GLU A 495 24.22 20.18 -22.64
C GLU A 495 23.96 20.62 -21.18
N GLY A 496 22.84 20.19 -20.58
CA GLY A 496 22.51 20.45 -19.19
C GLY A 496 21.85 21.82 -18.92
N ASN A 497 21.41 22.55 -19.95
CA ASN A 497 20.79 23.86 -19.81
C ASN A 497 19.27 23.77 -19.71
N MET A 498 18.66 24.53 -18.81
CA MET A 498 17.20 24.66 -18.74
C MET A 498 16.69 25.59 -19.85
N ARG A 499 15.84 25.05 -20.74
CA ARG A 499 15.14 25.83 -21.77
C ARG A 499 13.63 25.72 -21.60
N PRO A 500 12.86 26.80 -21.83
CA PRO A 500 11.41 26.75 -21.78
C PRO A 500 10.86 25.83 -22.88
N GLY A 501 10.24 24.73 -22.51
CA GLY A 501 9.56 23.82 -23.41
C GLY A 501 8.13 24.27 -23.68
N HIS A 502 7.83 24.52 -24.94
CA HIS A 502 6.46 24.55 -25.41
C HIS A 502 5.95 23.12 -25.52
N ALA A 503 5.20 22.69 -24.51
CA ALA A 503 4.42 21.45 -24.54
C ALA A 503 3.31 21.59 -25.59
N GLY A 504 3.65 21.34 -26.86
CA GLY A 504 2.70 21.37 -27.96
C GLY A 504 3.25 21.89 -29.28
N SER A 505 4.45 21.48 -29.72
CA SER A 505 4.84 21.59 -31.14
C SER A 505 6.16 20.85 -31.40
N VAL A 506 6.10 19.54 -31.66
CA VAL A 506 7.21 18.84 -32.35
C VAL A 506 7.29 19.30 -33.84
N ALA A 507 6.32 20.09 -34.29
CA ALA A 507 6.19 20.52 -35.67
C ALA A 507 7.03 21.77 -36.03
N SER A 508 7.39 22.64 -35.08
CA SER A 508 7.88 23.99 -35.43
C SER A 508 9.38 24.09 -35.72
N GLY A 509 10.22 23.26 -35.10
CA GLY A 509 11.68 23.42 -35.20
C GLY A 509 12.26 23.12 -36.59
N TRP A 510 11.84 22.02 -37.22
CA TRP A 510 12.32 21.64 -38.54
C TRP A 510 11.64 22.43 -39.66
N SER A 511 10.36 22.80 -39.50
CA SER A 511 9.64 23.61 -40.48
C SER A 511 10.22 25.02 -40.59
N GLU A 512 10.63 25.61 -39.46
CA GLU A 512 11.29 26.91 -39.45
C GLU A 512 12.66 26.81 -40.13
N HIS A 513 13.44 25.75 -39.85
CA HIS A 513 14.72 25.50 -40.51
C HIS A 513 14.61 25.30 -42.04
N ILE A 514 13.56 24.62 -42.53
CA ILE A 514 13.29 24.44 -43.96
C ILE A 514 12.97 25.76 -44.64
N LEU A 515 12.11 26.58 -44.02
CA LEU A 515 11.73 27.88 -44.54
C LEU A 515 12.90 28.88 -44.52
N THR A 516 13.72 28.89 -43.45
CA THR A 516 14.88 29.79 -43.34
C THR A 516 15.98 29.45 -44.35
N ASN A 517 16.18 28.16 -44.66
CA ASN A 517 17.18 27.73 -45.65
C ASN A 517 16.65 27.68 -47.09
N GLY A 518 15.38 28.07 -47.31
CA GLY A 518 14.78 28.12 -48.64
C GLY A 518 14.66 26.77 -49.33
N ILE A 519 14.61 25.67 -48.56
CA ILE A 519 14.50 24.31 -49.12
C ILE A 519 13.07 24.14 -49.65
N SER A 520 12.95 23.72 -50.90
CA SER A 520 11.65 23.52 -51.53
C SER A 520 10.94 22.30 -50.97
N LEU A 521 9.61 22.32 -51.01
CA LEU A 521 8.78 21.21 -50.55
C LEU A 521 9.08 19.91 -51.32
N ASP A 522 9.41 20.02 -52.61
CA ASP A 522 9.79 18.89 -53.45
C ASP A 522 11.13 18.26 -53.00
N GLU A 523 12.12 19.07 -52.59
CA GLU A 523 13.43 18.58 -52.10
C GLU A 523 13.34 17.88 -50.74
N VAL A 524 12.49 18.40 -49.85
CA VAL A 524 12.19 17.75 -48.56
C VAL A 524 11.54 16.40 -48.80
N GLU A 525 10.56 16.35 -49.70
CA GLU A 525 9.85 15.13 -50.04
C GLU A 525 10.79 14.09 -50.69
N GLU A 526 11.65 14.51 -51.62
CA GLU A 526 12.61 13.62 -52.28
C GLU A 526 13.64 13.06 -51.29
N THR A 527 14.12 13.87 -50.36
CA THR A 527 15.10 13.47 -49.34
C THR A 527 14.50 12.43 -48.39
N LEU A 528 13.26 12.65 -47.93
CA LEU A 528 12.55 11.69 -47.07
C LEU A 528 12.24 10.39 -47.80
N MET A 529 11.86 10.45 -49.08
CA MET A 529 11.64 9.26 -49.89
C MET A 529 12.92 8.45 -50.09
N LYS A 530 14.07 9.09 -50.37
CA LYS A 530 15.37 8.40 -50.48
C LYS A 530 15.78 7.73 -49.18
N LEU A 531 15.72 8.47 -48.06
CA LEU A 531 16.04 7.93 -46.73
C LEU A 531 15.18 6.72 -46.36
N ALA A 532 13.87 6.78 -46.62
CA ALA A 532 12.97 5.67 -46.35
C ALA A 532 13.25 4.44 -47.24
N MET A 533 13.65 4.67 -48.51
CA MET A 533 14.04 3.59 -49.42
C MET A 533 15.36 2.95 -49.00
N ASP A 534 16.35 3.73 -48.56
CA ASP A 534 17.64 3.22 -48.07
C ASP A 534 17.48 2.41 -46.78
N GLN A 535 16.71 2.92 -45.81
CA GLN A 535 16.44 2.21 -44.55
C GLN A 535 15.68 0.90 -44.72
N THR A 536 14.96 0.75 -45.84
CA THR A 536 14.13 -0.44 -46.10
C THR A 536 14.70 -1.37 -47.16
N ASN A 537 15.99 -1.21 -47.51
CA ASN A 537 16.65 -1.99 -48.56
C ASN A 537 15.85 -1.98 -49.87
N GLN A 538 15.41 -0.79 -50.31
CA GLN A 538 14.66 -0.57 -51.55
C GLN A 538 13.26 -1.24 -51.60
N ASN A 539 12.69 -1.60 -50.44
CA ASN A 539 11.35 -2.18 -50.40
C ASN A 539 10.25 -1.09 -50.33
N VAL A 540 9.67 -0.77 -51.50
CA VAL A 540 8.63 0.25 -51.66
C VAL A 540 7.43 0.07 -50.72
N SER A 541 7.04 -1.17 -50.38
CA SER A 541 5.89 -1.40 -49.49
C SER A 541 6.21 -1.08 -48.03
N LYS A 542 7.45 -1.34 -47.59
CA LYS A 542 7.92 -1.01 -46.24
C LYS A 542 8.20 0.49 -46.13
N ALA A 543 8.84 1.09 -47.14
CA ALA A 543 9.07 2.54 -47.20
C ALA A 543 7.77 3.33 -47.15
N ALA A 544 6.73 2.89 -47.90
CA ALA A 544 5.43 3.54 -47.88
C ALA A 544 4.77 3.53 -46.50
N ARG A 545 4.88 2.41 -45.76
CA ARG A 545 4.38 2.31 -44.38
C ARG A 545 5.10 3.25 -43.43
N ILE A 546 6.43 3.38 -43.54
CA ILE A 546 7.22 4.30 -42.72
C ILE A 546 6.83 5.75 -42.99
N LEU A 547 6.58 6.10 -44.25
CA LEU A 547 6.17 7.44 -44.67
C LEU A 547 4.67 7.72 -44.51
N GLY A 548 3.88 6.76 -44.00
CA GLY A 548 2.43 6.91 -43.84
C GLY A 548 1.64 6.98 -45.17
N LEU A 549 2.22 6.50 -46.27
CA LEU A 549 1.62 6.49 -47.60
C LEU A 549 1.15 5.08 -48.00
N THR A 550 0.21 5.01 -48.94
CA THR A 550 -0.12 3.75 -49.60
C THR A 550 0.96 3.38 -50.62
N ARG A 551 1.20 2.08 -50.84
CA ARG A 551 2.21 1.59 -51.82
C ARG A 551 2.06 2.24 -53.21
N PRO A 552 0.85 2.36 -53.80
CA PRO A 552 0.69 3.01 -55.10
C PRO A 552 1.03 4.51 -55.08
N ALA A 553 0.72 5.21 -53.98
CA ALA A 553 1.01 6.63 -53.83
C ALA A 553 2.53 6.89 -53.76
N LEU A 554 3.27 6.08 -52.99
CA LEU A 554 4.73 6.19 -52.96
C LEU A 554 5.37 5.81 -54.30
N ALA A 555 4.90 4.74 -54.95
CA ALA A 555 5.42 4.30 -56.25
C ALA A 555 5.24 5.37 -57.34
N TYR A 556 4.09 6.07 -57.34
CA TYR A 556 3.83 7.17 -58.27
C TYR A 556 4.78 8.36 -58.03
N ARG A 557 5.02 8.73 -56.77
CA ARG A 557 5.90 9.84 -56.40
C ARG A 557 7.38 9.55 -56.70
N LEU A 558 7.84 8.33 -56.42
CA LEU A 558 9.17 7.85 -56.79
C LEU A 558 9.39 7.82 -58.32
N LYS A 559 8.35 7.50 -59.10
CA LYS A 559 8.41 7.55 -60.58
C LYS A 559 8.48 8.99 -61.08
N LYS A 560 7.72 9.91 -60.47
CA LYS A 560 7.74 11.34 -60.81
C LYS A 560 9.09 12.00 -60.50
N SER A 561 9.78 11.58 -59.43
CA SER A 561 11.10 12.06 -59.04
C SER A 561 12.27 11.32 -59.70
N GLY A 562 12.02 10.38 -60.63
CA GLY A 562 13.05 9.66 -61.37
C GLY A 562 13.84 8.62 -60.57
N LEU A 563 13.37 8.23 -59.38
CA LEU A 563 14.06 7.30 -58.46
C LEU A 563 13.70 5.82 -58.69
N LEU A 564 12.83 5.52 -59.65
CA LEU A 564 12.49 4.17 -60.11
C LEU A 564 12.55 4.12 -61.65
N THR A 565 13.45 3.31 -62.20
CA THR A 565 13.50 2.99 -63.65
C THR A 565 12.56 1.82 -63.98
N GLU A 566 11.95 1.86 -65.17
CA GLU A 566 10.97 0.87 -65.61
C GLU A 566 11.57 -0.54 -65.70
N SER A 567 10.88 -1.50 -65.06
CA SER A 567 10.92 -2.93 -65.40
C SER A 567 9.50 -3.43 -65.58
#